data_AF-A0A1B6IBF0-F1
#
_entry.id   AF-A0A1B6IBF0-F1
#
_cell.length_a   1.000
_cell.length_b   1.000
_cell.length_c   1.000
_cell.angle_alpha   90.00
_cell.angle_beta   90.00
_cell.angle_gamma   90.00
#
_symmetry.space_group_name_H-M   'P 1'
#
loop_
_entity.id
_entity.type
_entity.pdbx_description
1 polymer ?
#
loop_
_entity_poly.entity_id
_entity_poly.type
_entity_poly.pdbx_seq_one_letter_code
_entity_poly.pdbx_strand_id
1 'polypeptide(L)'
;AQAALSNLLGGIGYFYGSSRVISDRLDKPVPYWKAPLYTSVPSRSFFPRGFLWDEGFHGLLIASWDLEIEMDIMSHWFDLMNVEGWIPREQILGSEALAKVPEEFVTQINTNANPPTFFLTLNYIIKHYGDRLINENRLGVLERMYGRLVKWFDWYNTTQIGELPGAYRWRGRDEKTNLELNPKTLTSGLDDYPRASHPTVDERHVDLLCWITLGAKALSEIAVLLGREGEKYENTFKYLSNNHLLDRLHWSYKKNTYSDFGFHTDNVILEKPPPIHQQHGPPTQQPYRRIVIKDPELQFVDSNFGYVSLFPFFLQILDPKLESTTRTSNT
;
A
#
# COMPACT_ATOMS: atom_id res chain seq x y z
N ALA A 1 -24.61 -10.82 5.43
CA ALA A 1 -23.68 -10.95 6.56
C ALA A 1 -23.12 -12.37 6.68
N GLN A 2 -23.92 -13.37 7.07
CA GLN A 2 -23.46 -14.75 7.28
C GLN A 2 -22.65 -15.32 6.11
N ALA A 3 -23.19 -15.30 4.88
CA ALA A 3 -22.47 -15.82 3.72
C ALA A 3 -21.15 -15.10 3.43
N ALA A 4 -21.06 -13.80 3.68
CA ALA A 4 -19.83 -13.04 3.44
C ALA A 4 -18.72 -13.48 4.41
N LEU A 5 -19.03 -13.51 5.71
CA LEU A 5 -18.07 -13.95 6.73
C LEU A 5 -17.70 -15.42 6.57
N SER A 6 -18.68 -16.31 6.33
CA SER A 6 -18.40 -17.74 6.13
C SER A 6 -17.50 -18.00 4.92
N ASN A 7 -17.67 -17.26 3.82
CA ASN A 7 -16.78 -17.40 2.65
C ASN A 7 -15.38 -16.83 2.90
N LEU A 8 -15.26 -15.72 3.64
CA LEU A 8 -13.96 -15.18 4.06
C LEU A 8 -13.19 -16.20 4.92
N LEU A 9 -13.84 -16.70 5.98
CA LEU A 9 -13.24 -17.71 6.87
C LEU A 9 -12.92 -19.00 6.12
N GLY A 10 -13.79 -19.45 5.21
CA GLY A 10 -13.56 -20.60 4.35
C GLY A 10 -12.48 -20.38 3.27
N GLY A 11 -11.98 -19.15 3.12
CA GLY A 11 -10.83 -18.80 2.28
C GLY A 11 -9.49 -18.85 3.03
N ILE A 12 -9.50 -18.98 4.36
CA ILE A 12 -8.26 -19.10 5.14
C ILE A 12 -7.54 -20.39 4.75
N GLY A 13 -6.26 -20.26 4.41
CA GLY A 13 -5.40 -21.35 3.98
C GLY A 13 -4.06 -21.34 4.70
N TYR A 14 -3.36 -22.47 4.58
CA TYR A 14 -1.98 -22.64 5.04
C TYR A 14 -1.08 -22.93 3.84
N PHE A 15 -0.09 -22.08 3.61
CA PHE A 15 0.84 -22.14 2.50
C PHE A 15 2.26 -22.34 3.03
N TYR A 16 3.12 -23.02 2.27
CA TYR A 16 4.50 -23.25 2.66
C TYR A 16 5.43 -23.22 1.46
N GLY A 17 6.51 -22.44 1.54
CA GLY A 17 7.46 -22.32 0.45
C GLY A 17 8.39 -21.13 0.59
N SER A 18 9.01 -20.74 -0.51
CA SER A 18 9.94 -19.61 -0.59
C SER A 18 9.45 -18.61 -1.63
N SER A 19 9.31 -17.35 -1.24
CA SER A 19 9.08 -16.25 -2.18
C SER A 19 10.34 -16.01 -3.03
N ARG A 20 10.15 -15.65 -4.30
CA ARG A 20 11.23 -15.24 -5.20
C ARG A 20 11.38 -13.73 -5.11
N VAL A 21 12.55 -13.24 -4.72
CA VAL A 21 12.78 -11.81 -4.46
C VAL A 21 13.97 -11.28 -5.23
N ILE A 22 14.03 -9.96 -5.42
CA ILE A 22 15.22 -9.25 -5.90
C ILE A 22 15.40 -7.94 -5.14
N SER A 23 16.65 -7.52 -4.96
CA SER A 23 17.02 -6.21 -4.44
C SER A 23 18.04 -5.54 -5.34
N ASP A 24 18.24 -4.24 -5.11
CA ASP A 24 19.30 -3.43 -5.72
C ASP A 24 20.73 -3.96 -5.48
N ARG A 25 20.92 -4.84 -4.49
CA ARG A 25 22.20 -5.47 -4.13
C ARG A 25 22.44 -6.81 -4.81
N LEU A 26 21.49 -7.31 -5.61
CA LEU A 26 21.54 -8.64 -6.20
C LEU A 26 21.42 -8.57 -7.72
N ASP A 27 22.31 -9.29 -8.42
CA ASP A 27 22.29 -9.34 -9.90
C ASP A 27 21.11 -10.16 -10.47
N LYS A 28 20.55 -11.06 -9.66
CA LYS A 28 19.48 -11.98 -10.07
C LYS A 28 18.52 -12.25 -8.91
N PRO A 29 17.25 -12.61 -9.22
CA PRO A 29 16.31 -13.01 -8.18
C PRO A 29 16.80 -14.23 -7.40
N VAL A 30 16.55 -14.24 -6.10
CA VAL A 30 16.93 -15.31 -5.17
C VAL A 30 15.69 -15.81 -4.39
N PRO A 31 15.67 -17.07 -3.95
CA PRO A 31 14.64 -17.54 -3.03
C PRO A 31 14.88 -16.98 -1.63
N TYR A 32 13.82 -16.54 -0.96
CA TYR A 32 13.80 -16.36 0.49
C TYR A 32 13.82 -17.71 1.23
N TRP A 33 13.99 -17.66 2.55
CA TRP A 33 13.88 -18.84 3.40
C TRP A 33 12.50 -19.48 3.24
N LYS A 34 12.43 -20.81 3.44
CA LYS A 34 11.16 -21.51 3.44
C LYS A 34 10.41 -21.16 4.72
N ALA A 35 9.17 -20.69 4.57
CA ALA A 35 8.34 -20.31 5.70
C ALA A 35 6.87 -20.69 5.48
N PRO A 36 6.11 -20.92 6.56
CA PRO A 36 4.67 -21.05 6.49
C PRO A 36 3.98 -19.69 6.39
N LEU A 37 2.77 -19.69 5.85
CA LEU A 37 1.84 -18.57 5.91
C LEU A 37 0.43 -19.10 6.16
N TYR A 38 -0.13 -18.77 7.32
CA TYR A 38 -1.56 -18.94 7.62
C TYR A 38 -2.26 -17.60 7.35
N THR A 39 -3.15 -17.56 6.36
CA THR A 39 -3.72 -16.31 5.85
C THR A 39 -5.05 -16.52 5.15
N SER A 40 -5.89 -15.50 5.13
CA SER A 40 -7.02 -15.43 4.20
C SER A 40 -6.55 -15.07 2.78
N VAL A 41 -7.45 -15.24 1.79
CA VAL A 41 -7.14 -15.00 0.38
C VAL A 41 -8.23 -14.15 -0.29
N PRO A 42 -7.91 -13.23 -1.21
CA PRO A 42 -8.91 -12.35 -1.83
C PRO A 42 -9.96 -13.11 -2.65
N SER A 43 -9.54 -14.19 -3.30
CA SER A 43 -10.43 -15.02 -4.11
C SER A 43 -9.87 -16.43 -4.24
N ARG A 44 -10.62 -17.44 -3.80
CA ARG A 44 -10.25 -18.85 -3.96
C ARG A 44 -10.02 -19.27 -5.41
N SER A 45 -10.69 -18.61 -6.37
CA SER A 45 -10.61 -18.98 -7.79
C SER A 45 -9.49 -18.27 -8.54
N PHE A 46 -9.26 -16.99 -8.25
CA PHE A 46 -8.34 -16.14 -9.01
C PHE A 46 -7.04 -15.82 -8.25
N PHE A 47 -7.15 -15.69 -6.92
CA PHE A 47 -6.08 -15.22 -6.05
C PHE A 47 -5.93 -16.13 -4.82
N PRO A 48 -5.66 -17.44 -4.97
CA PRO A 48 -5.58 -18.38 -3.84
C PRO A 48 -4.21 -18.28 -3.13
N ARG A 49 -3.84 -17.09 -2.67
CA ARG A 49 -2.56 -16.77 -2.02
C ARG A 49 -2.67 -15.48 -1.22
N GLY A 50 -1.71 -15.24 -0.33
CA GLY A 50 -1.69 -14.06 0.52
C GLY A 50 -1.32 -12.78 -0.25
N PHE A 51 -2.09 -11.71 -0.02
CA PHE A 51 -1.79 -10.35 -0.47
C PHE A 51 -1.74 -9.43 0.74
N LEU A 52 -0.63 -8.72 0.91
CA LEU A 52 -0.30 -8.02 2.15
C LEU A 52 -1.33 -6.96 2.50
N TRP A 53 -1.74 -6.13 1.54
CA TRP A 53 -2.69 -5.06 1.81
C TRP A 53 -4.14 -5.56 1.92
N ASP A 54 -4.54 -6.60 1.20
CA ASP A 54 -5.85 -7.24 1.34
C ASP A 54 -6.04 -7.79 2.76
N GLU A 55 -4.99 -8.36 3.35
CA GLU A 55 -5.10 -9.05 4.64
C GLU A 55 -5.52 -8.13 5.78
N GLY A 56 -5.09 -6.86 5.79
CA GLY A 56 -5.59 -5.91 6.80
C GLY A 56 -7.10 -5.70 6.70
N PHE A 57 -7.68 -5.65 5.50
CA PHE A 57 -9.13 -5.53 5.34
C PHE A 57 -9.86 -6.82 5.73
N HIS A 58 -9.32 -7.98 5.40
CA HIS A 58 -9.83 -9.25 5.89
C HIS A 58 -9.83 -9.30 7.42
N GLY A 59 -8.73 -8.85 8.03
CA GLY A 59 -8.53 -8.89 9.47
C GLY A 59 -9.50 -8.02 10.26
N LEU A 60 -10.05 -6.94 9.69
CA LEU A 60 -11.14 -6.18 10.32
C LEU A 60 -12.38 -7.06 10.57
N LEU A 61 -12.72 -7.93 9.63
CA LEU A 61 -13.86 -8.83 9.74
C LEU A 61 -13.54 -10.05 10.60
N ILE A 62 -12.33 -10.60 10.46
CA ILE A 62 -11.88 -11.75 11.24
C ILE A 62 -11.75 -11.37 12.72
N ALA A 63 -11.09 -10.27 13.06
CA ALA A 63 -10.96 -9.80 14.45
C ALA A 63 -12.30 -9.55 15.13
N SER A 64 -13.30 -9.09 14.36
CA SER A 64 -14.67 -8.88 14.86
C SER A 64 -15.34 -10.20 15.28
N TRP A 65 -14.94 -11.33 14.68
CA TRP A 65 -15.48 -12.65 14.93
C TRP A 65 -14.63 -13.45 15.93
N ASP A 66 -13.33 -13.56 15.66
CA ASP A 66 -12.35 -14.28 16.46
C ASP A 66 -10.98 -13.57 16.42
N LEU A 67 -10.63 -12.94 17.54
CA LEU A 67 -9.39 -12.20 17.67
C LEU A 67 -8.15 -13.11 17.67
N GLU A 68 -8.27 -14.35 18.15
CA GLU A 68 -7.11 -15.26 18.22
C GLU A 68 -6.67 -15.70 16.82
N ILE A 69 -7.64 -15.97 15.94
CA ILE A 69 -7.38 -16.26 14.53
C ILE A 69 -6.66 -15.09 13.84
N GLU A 70 -7.17 -13.86 14.00
CA GLU A 70 -6.53 -12.70 13.37
C GLU A 70 -5.10 -12.48 13.89
N MET A 71 -4.89 -12.61 15.20
CA MET A 71 -3.57 -12.42 15.79
C MET A 71 -2.56 -13.49 15.34
N ASP A 72 -3.03 -14.71 15.05
CA ASP A 72 -2.20 -15.79 14.49
C ASP A 72 -1.86 -15.53 13.00
N ILE A 73 -2.84 -15.11 12.19
CA ILE A 73 -2.64 -14.68 10.80
C ILE A 73 -1.59 -13.57 10.74
N MET A 74 -1.79 -12.52 11.53
CA MET A 74 -0.90 -11.37 11.56
C MET A 74 0.53 -11.79 11.97
N SER A 75 0.66 -12.70 12.96
CA SER A 75 1.96 -13.23 13.37
C SER A 75 2.68 -13.96 12.23
N HIS A 76 1.97 -14.79 11.46
CA HIS A 76 2.55 -15.47 10.30
C HIS A 76 3.04 -14.49 9.23
N TRP A 77 2.28 -13.43 8.94
CA TRP A 77 2.70 -12.38 8.01
C TRP A 77 3.98 -11.66 8.48
N PHE A 78 4.07 -11.33 9.76
CA PHE A 78 5.24 -10.66 10.31
C PHE A 78 6.48 -11.55 10.42
N ASP A 79 6.32 -12.88 10.41
CA ASP A 79 7.44 -13.83 10.32
C ASP A 79 8.05 -13.92 8.91
N LEU A 80 7.35 -13.43 7.87
CA LEU A 80 7.86 -13.31 6.50
C LEU A 80 8.69 -12.03 6.26
N MET A 81 8.85 -11.21 7.29
CA MET A 81 9.62 -9.98 7.23
C MET A 81 11.13 -10.24 7.16
N ASN A 82 11.81 -9.57 6.24
CA ASN A 82 13.27 -9.63 6.16
C ASN A 82 13.96 -8.74 7.22
N VAL A 83 15.29 -8.81 7.28
CA VAL A 83 16.11 -8.04 8.23
C VAL A 83 16.01 -6.51 8.06
N GLU A 84 15.53 -6.05 6.89
CA GLU A 84 15.35 -4.62 6.59
C GLU A 84 13.99 -4.11 7.10
N GLY A 85 13.04 -5.00 7.39
CA GLY A 85 11.67 -4.65 7.75
C GLY A 85 10.68 -4.77 6.59
N TRP A 86 11.08 -5.33 5.44
CA TRP A 86 10.22 -5.49 4.28
C TRP A 86 9.52 -6.84 4.24
N ILE A 87 8.26 -6.83 3.80
CA ILE A 87 7.43 -8.03 3.57
C ILE A 87 7.01 -8.00 2.09
N PRO A 88 7.21 -9.09 1.31
CA PRO A 88 6.70 -9.15 -0.05
C PRO A 88 5.18 -8.94 -0.13
N ARG A 89 4.73 -8.11 -1.07
CA ARG A 89 3.29 -7.76 -1.20
C ARG A 89 2.40 -8.94 -1.58
N GLU A 90 2.96 -9.91 -2.31
CA GLU A 90 2.24 -11.09 -2.80
C GLU A 90 3.03 -12.35 -2.45
N GLN A 91 2.41 -13.26 -1.71
CA GLN A 91 3.08 -14.44 -1.14
C GLN A 91 2.82 -15.67 -2.00
N ILE A 92 3.73 -15.93 -2.94
CA ILE A 92 3.64 -17.03 -3.90
C ILE A 92 4.46 -18.20 -3.36
N LEU A 93 3.85 -18.98 -2.46
CA LEU A 93 4.53 -20.03 -1.70
C LEU A 93 4.18 -21.42 -2.22
N GLY A 94 5.14 -22.09 -2.87
CA GLY A 94 4.98 -23.45 -3.38
C GLY A 94 4.53 -23.51 -4.85
N SER A 95 4.54 -24.72 -5.42
CA SER A 95 4.30 -24.93 -6.85
C SER A 95 2.85 -24.67 -7.27
N GLU A 96 1.89 -24.91 -6.38
CA GLU A 96 0.47 -24.66 -6.66
C GLU A 96 0.18 -23.16 -6.82
N ALA A 97 0.70 -22.33 -5.89
CA ALA A 97 0.58 -20.89 -5.99
C ALA A 97 1.28 -20.37 -7.25
N LEU A 98 2.49 -20.87 -7.55
CA LEU A 98 3.26 -20.47 -8.73
C LEU A 98 2.53 -20.76 -10.05
N ALA A 99 1.83 -21.89 -10.15
CA ALA A 99 1.12 -22.28 -11.37
C ALA A 99 -0.05 -21.33 -11.75
N LYS A 100 -0.44 -20.43 -10.85
CA LYS A 100 -1.55 -19.48 -11.04
C LYS A 100 -1.09 -18.05 -11.30
N VAL A 101 0.22 -17.80 -11.40
CA VAL A 101 0.79 -16.45 -11.51
C VAL A 101 1.63 -16.33 -12.79
N PRO A 102 1.37 -15.33 -13.66
CA PRO A 102 2.25 -15.02 -14.78
C PRO A 102 3.68 -14.72 -14.31
N GLU A 103 4.68 -15.14 -15.09
CA GLU A 103 6.09 -15.11 -14.66
C GLU A 103 6.58 -13.71 -14.28
N GLU A 104 6.08 -12.68 -14.96
CA GLU A 104 6.41 -11.28 -14.72
C GLU A 104 6.00 -10.77 -13.31
N PHE A 105 5.02 -11.40 -12.66
CA PHE A 105 4.54 -11.01 -11.32
C PHE A 105 5.11 -11.88 -10.21
N VAL A 106 5.87 -12.93 -10.54
CA VAL A 106 6.41 -13.86 -9.53
C VAL A 106 7.47 -13.20 -8.67
N THR A 107 8.38 -12.44 -9.29
CA THR A 107 9.52 -11.85 -8.58
C THR A 107 9.09 -10.61 -7.81
N GLN A 108 9.27 -10.64 -6.50
CA GLN A 108 8.96 -9.53 -5.60
C GLN A 108 10.18 -8.61 -5.45
N ILE A 109 9.99 -7.29 -5.54
CA ILE A 109 11.08 -6.31 -5.55
C ILE A 109 11.13 -5.62 -4.18
N ASN A 110 12.28 -5.64 -3.48
CA ASN A 110 12.35 -5.16 -2.09
C ASN A 110 12.18 -3.64 -1.95
N THR A 111 12.31 -2.85 -3.01
CA THR A 111 12.01 -1.41 -2.99
C THR A 111 10.51 -1.13 -3.07
N ASN A 112 9.73 -2.11 -3.52
CA ASN A 112 8.30 -1.98 -3.76
C ASN A 112 7.52 -2.26 -2.48
N ALA A 113 6.83 -1.23 -2.01
CA ALA A 113 5.97 -1.27 -0.83
C ALA A 113 4.55 -1.76 -1.17
N ASN A 114 3.68 -1.82 -0.16
CA ASN A 114 2.23 -1.98 -0.31
C ASN A 114 1.50 -1.18 0.79
N PRO A 115 0.20 -0.84 0.69
CA PRO A 115 -0.49 -0.19 1.80
C PRO A 115 -0.37 -1.00 3.10
N PRO A 116 0.08 -0.39 4.22
CA PRO A 116 0.31 -1.10 5.47
C PRO A 116 -1.00 -1.27 6.26
N THR A 117 -1.97 -1.96 5.65
CA THR A 117 -3.35 -2.08 6.15
C THR A 117 -3.47 -2.84 7.47
N PHE A 118 -2.47 -3.61 7.89
CA PHE A 118 -2.44 -4.17 9.25
C PHE A 118 -2.51 -3.09 10.33
N PHE A 119 -2.04 -1.85 10.09
CA PHE A 119 -2.23 -0.76 11.05
C PHE A 119 -3.70 -0.32 11.17
N LEU A 120 -4.51 -0.52 10.13
CA LEU A 120 -5.97 -0.33 10.21
C LEU A 120 -6.58 -1.37 11.15
N THR A 121 -6.21 -2.64 11.00
CA THR A 121 -6.68 -3.74 11.86
C THR A 121 -6.21 -3.58 13.29
N LEU A 122 -4.94 -3.23 13.50
CA LEU A 122 -4.38 -3.00 14.82
C LEU A 122 -5.08 -1.85 15.54
N ASN A 123 -5.32 -0.73 14.86
CA ASN A 123 -6.08 0.39 15.42
C ASN A 123 -7.51 -0.04 15.82
N TYR A 124 -8.19 -0.82 14.96
CA TYR A 124 -9.48 -1.42 15.31
C TYR A 124 -9.38 -2.32 16.57
N ILE A 125 -8.38 -3.20 16.63
CA ILE A 125 -8.17 -4.12 17.76
C ILE A 125 -7.93 -3.34 19.06
N ILE A 126 -7.06 -2.33 19.05
CA ILE A 126 -6.75 -1.50 20.22
C ILE A 126 -8.00 -0.79 20.71
N LYS A 127 -8.72 -0.14 19.79
CA LYS A 127 -9.92 0.64 20.12
C LYS A 127 -11.05 -0.21 20.70
N HIS A 128 -11.23 -1.44 20.21
CA HIS A 128 -12.38 -2.28 20.57
C HIS A 128 -12.07 -3.36 21.60
N TYR A 129 -10.81 -3.77 21.73
CA TYR A 129 -10.40 -4.88 22.59
C TYR A 129 -9.22 -4.54 23.52
N GLY A 130 -8.65 -3.32 23.46
CA GLY A 130 -7.50 -2.92 24.29
C GLY A 130 -7.69 -3.15 25.79
N ASP A 131 -8.80 -2.68 26.35
CA ASP A 131 -9.13 -2.86 27.78
C ASP A 131 -9.25 -4.34 28.15
N ARG A 132 -9.86 -5.14 27.26
CA ARG A 132 -9.99 -6.59 27.45
C ARG A 132 -8.63 -7.28 27.44
N LEU A 133 -7.76 -6.91 26.49
CA LEU A 133 -6.41 -7.46 26.40
C LEU A 133 -5.58 -7.15 27.66
N ILE A 134 -5.73 -5.96 28.24
CA ILE A 134 -5.09 -5.60 29.52
C ILE A 134 -5.67 -6.44 30.66
N ASN A 135 -6.99 -6.38 30.86
CA ASN A 135 -7.66 -6.99 32.02
C ASN A 135 -7.52 -8.51 32.07
N GLU A 136 -7.46 -9.14 30.90
CA GLU A 136 -7.30 -10.59 30.76
C GLU A 136 -5.83 -11.03 30.59
N ASN A 137 -4.86 -10.10 30.71
CA ASN A 137 -3.43 -10.34 30.55
C ASN A 137 -3.07 -11.04 29.21
N ARG A 138 -3.72 -10.64 28.11
CA ARG A 138 -3.53 -11.20 26.76
C ARG A 138 -2.68 -10.34 25.83
N LEU A 139 -1.93 -9.38 26.38
CA LEU A 139 -1.02 -8.52 25.61
C LEU A 139 0.18 -9.28 25.01
N GLY A 140 0.42 -10.53 25.41
CA GLY A 140 1.63 -11.27 25.05
C GLY A 140 1.89 -11.40 23.55
N VAL A 141 0.85 -11.51 22.70
CA VAL A 141 1.06 -11.54 21.24
C VAL A 141 1.49 -10.17 20.71
N LEU A 142 0.83 -9.09 21.14
CA LEU A 142 1.22 -7.72 20.77
C LEU A 142 2.64 -7.40 21.23
N GLU A 143 3.00 -7.79 22.45
CA GLU A 143 4.34 -7.62 23.02
C GLU A 143 5.42 -8.29 22.16
N ARG A 144 5.18 -9.53 21.70
CA ARG A 144 6.11 -10.24 20.81
C ARG A 144 6.18 -9.64 19.41
N MET A 145 5.06 -9.10 18.91
CA MET A 145 4.98 -8.52 17.58
C MET A 145 5.53 -7.09 17.51
N TYR A 146 5.54 -6.37 18.63
CA TYR A 146 5.87 -4.93 18.69
C TYR A 146 7.20 -4.60 17.99
N GLY A 147 8.27 -5.37 18.25
CA GLY A 147 9.56 -5.16 17.59
C GLY A 147 9.50 -5.28 16.07
N ARG A 148 8.68 -6.20 15.54
CA ARG A 148 8.45 -6.36 14.09
C ARG A 148 7.61 -5.21 13.54
N LEU A 149 6.58 -4.77 14.25
CA LEU A 149 5.75 -3.61 13.85
C LEU A 149 6.59 -2.34 13.74
N VAL A 150 7.47 -2.09 14.71
CA VAL A 150 8.44 -0.99 14.69
C VAL A 150 9.33 -1.10 13.46
N LYS A 151 9.92 -2.27 13.22
CA LYS A 151 10.81 -2.50 12.07
C LYS A 151 10.10 -2.29 10.73
N TRP A 152 8.85 -2.75 10.62
CA TRP A 152 8.02 -2.55 9.44
C TRP A 152 7.75 -1.08 9.17
N PHE A 153 7.28 -0.34 10.18
CA PHE A 153 7.01 1.08 10.08
C PHE A 153 8.27 1.87 9.72
N ASP A 154 9.39 1.60 10.40
CA ASP A 154 10.66 2.26 10.15
C ASP A 154 11.13 1.98 8.71
N TRP A 155 10.88 0.79 8.15
CA TRP A 155 11.16 0.50 6.74
C TRP A 155 10.37 1.41 5.80
N TYR A 156 9.06 1.62 6.00
CA TYR A 156 8.30 2.59 5.19
C TYR A 156 8.83 4.00 5.36
N ASN A 157 9.02 4.41 6.62
CA ASN A 157 9.38 5.77 7.02
C ASN A 157 10.83 6.15 6.65
N THR A 158 11.61 5.20 6.11
CA THR A 158 12.95 5.44 5.58
C THR A 158 13.03 5.24 4.07
N THR A 159 12.34 4.24 3.52
CA THR A 159 12.49 3.86 2.10
C THR A 159 11.52 4.59 1.17
N GLN A 160 10.36 5.03 1.69
CA GLN A 160 9.28 5.61 0.88
C GLN A 160 9.16 7.14 1.04
N ILE A 161 10.14 7.79 1.68
CA ILE A 161 10.17 9.26 1.86
C ILE A 161 10.23 9.99 0.52
N GLY A 162 9.59 11.15 0.42
CA GLY A 162 9.71 12.06 -0.72
C GLY A 162 10.88 13.04 -0.54
N GLU A 163 11.09 13.91 -1.53
CA GLU A 163 12.16 14.93 -1.50
C GLU A 163 11.90 16.05 -0.49
N LEU A 164 10.65 16.26 -0.08
CA LEU A 164 10.25 17.29 0.88
C LEU A 164 9.96 16.69 2.26
N PRO A 165 10.24 17.42 3.36
CA PRO A 165 9.84 17.01 4.70
C PRO A 165 8.33 16.74 4.80
N GLY A 166 7.98 15.54 5.28
CA GLY A 166 6.60 15.07 5.42
C GLY A 166 5.95 14.57 4.13
N ALA A 167 6.63 14.64 2.99
CA ALA A 167 6.16 14.03 1.75
C ALA A 167 6.59 12.56 1.67
N TYR A 168 5.77 11.75 1.02
CA TYR A 168 6.07 10.35 0.72
C TYR A 168 5.80 10.05 -0.76
N ARG A 169 6.50 9.06 -1.30
CA ARG A 169 6.36 8.64 -2.70
C ARG A 169 6.54 7.13 -2.83
N TRP A 170 5.54 6.51 -3.43
CA TRP A 170 5.56 5.11 -3.86
C TRP A 170 6.74 4.87 -4.82
N ARG A 171 7.54 3.84 -4.56
CA ARG A 171 8.57 3.36 -5.49
C ARG A 171 8.00 2.40 -6.51
N GLY A 172 8.72 2.16 -7.61
CA GLY A 172 8.37 1.13 -8.59
C GLY A 172 7.46 1.57 -9.74
N ARG A 173 7.16 2.87 -9.88
CA ARG A 173 6.56 3.41 -11.12
C ARG A 173 7.59 3.38 -12.26
N ASP A 174 7.15 3.04 -13.47
CA ASP A 174 7.99 3.04 -14.67
C ASP A 174 8.01 4.43 -15.32
N GLU A 175 9.13 5.14 -15.19
CA GLU A 175 9.32 6.47 -15.79
C GLU A 175 9.48 6.43 -17.32
N LYS A 176 9.83 5.28 -17.91
CA LYS A 176 10.22 5.14 -19.32
C LYS A 176 9.13 4.51 -20.17
N THR A 177 8.06 3.98 -19.56
CA THR A 177 6.98 3.36 -20.32
C THR A 177 6.28 4.37 -21.23
N ASN A 178 6.08 3.95 -22.47
CA ASN A 178 5.19 4.60 -23.43
C ASN A 178 4.10 3.62 -23.91
N LEU A 179 3.91 2.50 -23.22
CA LEU A 179 2.89 1.51 -23.56
C LEU A 179 1.56 1.79 -22.85
N GLU A 180 1.59 2.63 -21.83
CA GLU A 180 0.46 2.97 -20.97
C GLU A 180 0.14 4.46 -21.08
N LEU A 181 -1.15 4.83 -21.00
CA LEU A 181 -1.58 6.23 -21.02
C LEU A 181 -1.03 6.99 -19.79
N ASN A 182 -1.05 6.34 -18.63
CA ASN A 182 -0.46 6.81 -17.38
C ASN A 182 0.33 5.63 -16.78
N PRO A 183 1.59 5.82 -16.36
CA PRO A 183 2.36 4.72 -15.78
C PRO A 183 1.71 4.19 -14.49
N LYS A 184 1.55 2.88 -14.38
CA LYS A 184 0.92 2.26 -13.20
C LYS A 184 1.69 2.50 -11.89
N THR A 185 0.98 2.37 -10.78
CA THR A 185 1.52 2.41 -9.41
C THR A 185 1.11 1.16 -8.63
N LEU A 186 1.60 -0.01 -9.07
CA LEU A 186 1.22 -1.33 -8.50
C LEU A 186 1.45 -1.43 -6.98
N THR A 187 2.41 -0.67 -6.48
CA THR A 187 2.75 -0.63 -5.06
C THR A 187 1.68 0.03 -4.20
N SER A 188 0.82 0.90 -4.76
CA SER A 188 -0.23 1.52 -3.96
C SER A 188 -1.47 0.66 -3.77
N GLY A 189 -1.57 -0.49 -4.46
CA GLY A 189 -2.80 -1.30 -4.52
C GLY A 189 -3.92 -0.70 -5.38
N LEU A 190 -3.67 0.47 -5.97
CA LEU A 190 -4.56 1.18 -6.89
C LEU A 190 -3.85 1.30 -8.24
N ASP A 191 -3.67 0.15 -8.89
CA ASP A 191 -2.68 -0.07 -9.96
C ASP A 191 -2.70 0.97 -11.08
N ASP A 192 -3.89 1.30 -11.59
CA ASP A 192 -4.11 2.22 -12.72
C ASP A 192 -4.76 3.55 -12.31
N TYR A 193 -4.84 3.84 -11.00
CA TYR A 193 -5.32 5.15 -10.56
C TYR A 193 -4.40 6.23 -11.13
N PRO A 194 -4.94 7.24 -11.84
CA PRO A 194 -4.13 8.21 -12.57
C PRO A 194 -3.30 9.07 -11.60
N ARG A 195 -1.98 9.07 -11.79
CA ARG A 195 -1.03 9.92 -11.05
C ARG A 195 -0.29 10.85 -12.01
N ALA A 196 0.81 11.47 -11.55
CA ALA A 196 1.65 12.31 -12.40
C ALA A 196 2.01 11.55 -13.69
N SER A 197 1.88 12.19 -14.85
CA SER A 197 2.01 11.49 -16.13
C SER A 197 3.47 11.18 -16.46
N HIS A 198 4.41 11.89 -15.85
CA HIS A 198 5.84 11.67 -15.98
C HIS A 198 6.40 11.39 -14.59
N PRO A 199 6.54 10.10 -14.20
CA PRO A 199 7.10 9.72 -12.91
C PRO A 199 8.47 10.36 -12.71
N THR A 200 8.69 10.94 -11.54
CA THR A 200 9.93 11.63 -11.17
C THR A 200 10.14 11.51 -9.66
N VAL A 201 11.31 11.91 -9.18
CA VAL A 201 11.57 11.95 -7.73
C VAL A 201 10.70 12.98 -7.00
N ASP A 202 10.23 14.01 -7.70
CA ASP A 202 9.42 15.12 -7.18
C ASP A 202 7.96 14.76 -6.86
N GLU A 203 7.54 13.52 -7.15
CA GLU A 203 6.16 13.12 -6.86
C GLU A 203 5.86 13.09 -5.36
N ARG A 204 4.63 13.46 -5.01
CA ARG A 204 4.12 13.42 -3.64
C ARG A 204 2.78 12.69 -3.68
N HIS A 205 2.69 11.57 -2.96
CA HIS A 205 1.51 10.71 -2.96
C HIS A 205 0.73 10.85 -1.66
N VAL A 206 -0.49 11.39 -1.75
CA VAL A 206 -1.30 11.75 -0.56
C VAL A 206 -1.76 10.50 0.19
N ASP A 207 -2.12 9.44 -0.53
CA ASP A 207 -2.54 8.17 0.05
C ASP A 207 -1.44 7.54 0.91
N LEU A 208 -0.20 7.55 0.43
CA LEU A 208 0.94 7.02 1.18
C LEU A 208 1.23 7.85 2.44
N LEU A 209 1.19 9.19 2.36
CA LEU A 209 1.30 10.04 3.55
C LEU A 209 0.26 9.64 4.60
N CYS A 210 -1.01 9.50 4.18
CA CYS A 210 -2.09 9.11 5.08
C CYS A 210 -1.86 7.73 5.73
N TRP A 211 -1.33 6.75 4.97
CA TRP A 211 -0.97 5.45 5.52
C TRP A 211 0.14 5.53 6.59
N ILE A 212 1.17 6.36 6.38
CA ILE A 212 2.23 6.53 7.37
C ILE A 212 1.71 7.26 8.62
N THR A 213 0.82 8.23 8.46
CA THR A 213 0.12 8.86 9.60
C THR A 213 -0.63 7.84 10.43
N LEU A 214 -1.38 6.93 9.79
CA LEU A 214 -2.09 5.84 10.50
C LEU A 214 -1.13 4.89 11.21
N GLY A 215 -0.03 4.50 10.56
CA GLY A 215 0.98 3.63 11.18
C GLY A 215 1.64 4.25 12.41
N ALA A 216 1.96 5.56 12.35
CA ALA A 216 2.52 6.30 13.47
C ALA A 216 1.53 6.36 14.65
N LYS A 217 0.25 6.62 14.36
CA LYS A 217 -0.82 6.59 15.37
C LYS A 217 -0.92 5.22 16.04
N ALA A 218 -1.05 4.16 15.25
CA ALA A 218 -1.20 2.80 15.76
C ALA A 218 -0.01 2.40 16.63
N LEU A 219 1.22 2.67 16.20
CA LEU A 219 2.41 2.38 17.01
C LEU A 219 2.48 3.18 18.31
N SER A 220 2.07 4.45 18.29
CA SER A 220 1.97 5.27 19.49
C SER A 220 0.98 4.67 20.50
N GLU A 221 -0.19 4.23 20.03
CA GLU A 221 -1.23 3.65 20.88
C GLU A 221 -0.81 2.27 21.42
N ILE A 222 -0.19 1.42 20.60
CA ILE A 222 0.38 0.13 21.03
C ILE A 222 1.47 0.35 22.08
N ALA A 223 2.35 1.34 21.87
CA ALA A 223 3.41 1.65 22.82
C ALA A 223 2.84 2.01 24.21
N VAL A 224 1.81 2.86 24.25
CA VAL A 224 1.11 3.19 25.50
C VAL A 224 0.49 1.94 26.14
N LEU A 225 -0.21 1.11 25.35
CA LEU A 225 -0.84 -0.12 25.83
C LEU A 225 0.15 -1.11 26.46
N LEU A 226 1.37 -1.19 25.90
CA LEU A 226 2.44 -2.09 26.35
C LEU A 226 3.39 -1.45 27.38
N GLY A 227 3.19 -0.18 27.77
CA GLY A 227 4.11 0.53 28.66
C GLY A 227 5.52 0.73 28.07
N ARG A 228 5.61 0.98 26.76
CA ARG A 228 6.85 1.22 26.01
C ARG A 228 7.03 2.70 25.67
N GLU A 229 8.25 3.09 25.33
CA GLU A 229 8.53 4.43 24.80
C GLU A 229 7.91 4.59 23.40
N GLY A 230 6.91 5.47 23.30
CA GLY A 230 6.17 5.75 22.07
C GLY A 230 6.33 7.16 21.51
N GLU A 231 7.07 8.04 22.18
CA GLU A 231 7.10 9.49 21.92
C GLU A 231 7.47 9.83 20.47
N LYS A 232 8.43 9.12 19.87
CA LYS A 232 8.81 9.35 18.47
C LYS A 232 7.66 9.10 17.49
N TYR A 233 6.80 8.11 17.76
CA TYR A 233 5.64 7.80 16.93
C TYR A 233 4.51 8.80 17.15
N GLU A 234 4.31 9.23 18.40
CA GLU A 234 3.36 10.30 18.72
C GLU A 234 3.75 11.61 18.02
N ASN A 235 5.03 11.98 18.06
CA ASN A 235 5.55 13.17 17.38
C ASN A 235 5.43 13.05 15.86
N THR A 236 5.69 11.87 15.31
CA THR A 236 5.50 11.59 13.86
C THR A 236 4.03 11.72 13.48
N PHE A 237 3.11 11.15 14.28
CA PHE A 237 1.67 11.28 14.08
C PHE A 237 1.24 12.74 14.10
N LYS A 238 1.58 13.50 15.16
CA LYS A 238 1.25 14.94 15.28
C LYS A 238 1.79 15.77 14.11
N TYR A 239 3.00 15.45 13.64
CA TYR A 239 3.61 16.14 12.51
C TYR A 239 2.85 15.88 11.21
N LEU A 240 2.60 14.61 10.87
CA LEU A 240 1.96 14.22 9.62
C LEU A 240 0.44 14.43 9.59
N SER A 241 -0.22 14.45 10.76
CA SER A 241 -1.65 14.77 10.88
C SER A 241 -1.92 16.28 10.91
N ASN A 242 -0.90 17.13 10.83
CA ASN A 242 -1.09 18.57 10.78
C ASN A 242 -1.71 18.98 9.44
N ASN A 243 -2.97 19.45 9.47
CA ASN A 243 -3.69 19.82 8.25
C ASN A 243 -3.05 20.97 7.48
N HIS A 244 -2.28 21.87 8.10
CA HIS A 244 -1.53 22.89 7.36
C HIS A 244 -0.37 22.29 6.56
N LEU A 245 0.30 21.27 7.10
CA LEU A 245 1.31 20.51 6.36
C LEU A 245 0.65 19.76 5.19
N LEU A 246 -0.47 19.08 5.47
CA LEU A 246 -1.22 18.33 4.48
C LEU A 246 -1.69 19.25 3.34
N ASP A 247 -2.28 20.40 3.67
CA ASP A 247 -2.76 21.37 2.68
C ASP A 247 -1.61 21.91 1.82
N ARG A 248 -0.48 22.27 2.45
CA ARG A 248 0.71 22.72 1.74
C ARG A 248 1.25 21.68 0.75
N LEU A 249 1.18 20.40 1.10
CA LEU A 249 1.72 19.32 0.28
C LEU A 249 0.73 18.82 -0.79
N HIS A 250 -0.58 18.86 -0.51
CA HIS A 250 -1.57 18.09 -1.27
C HIS A 250 -2.88 18.83 -1.58
N TRP A 251 -3.15 20.03 -1.06
CA TRP A 251 -4.40 20.73 -1.36
C TRP A 251 -4.32 21.55 -2.65
N SER A 252 -5.06 21.12 -3.68
CA SER A 252 -5.26 21.94 -4.87
C SER A 252 -6.34 23.00 -4.61
N TYR A 253 -5.95 24.26 -4.49
CA TYR A 253 -6.89 25.39 -4.42
C TYR A 253 -7.69 25.60 -5.72
N LYS A 254 -7.14 25.16 -6.86
CA LYS A 254 -7.81 25.25 -8.17
C LYS A 254 -9.04 24.35 -8.23
N LYS A 255 -8.97 23.17 -7.60
CA LYS A 255 -10.01 22.14 -7.65
C LYS A 255 -10.68 21.87 -6.31
N ASN A 256 -10.20 22.48 -5.24
CA ASN A 256 -10.67 22.29 -3.86
C ASN A 256 -10.70 20.82 -3.44
N THR A 257 -9.61 20.11 -3.74
CA THR A 257 -9.48 18.69 -3.43
C THR A 257 -8.05 18.35 -3.05
N TYR A 258 -7.89 17.28 -2.28
CA TYR A 258 -6.58 16.69 -2.06
C TYR A 258 -6.14 15.93 -3.31
N SER A 259 -4.89 16.15 -3.72
CA SER A 259 -4.31 15.61 -4.93
C SER A 259 -2.87 15.17 -4.69
N ASP A 260 -2.44 14.20 -5.48
CA ASP A 260 -1.03 13.97 -5.69
C ASP A 260 -0.40 15.20 -6.37
N PHE A 261 0.92 15.29 -6.33
CA PHE A 261 1.68 16.30 -7.04
C PHE A 261 2.83 15.65 -7.80
N GLY A 262 3.20 16.21 -8.94
CA GLY A 262 4.38 15.78 -9.69
C GLY A 262 4.46 16.40 -11.08
N PHE A 263 5.37 15.88 -11.90
CA PHE A 263 5.56 16.34 -13.28
C PHE A 263 4.44 15.79 -14.18
N HIS A 264 3.49 16.64 -14.53
CA HIS A 264 2.20 16.20 -15.08
C HIS A 264 1.69 17.08 -16.23
N THR A 265 0.94 16.45 -17.11
CA THR A 265 0.10 17.03 -18.18
C THR A 265 -1.01 16.03 -18.46
N ASP A 266 -2.23 16.54 -18.62
CA ASP A 266 -3.39 15.76 -19.08
C ASP A 266 -3.37 15.49 -20.58
N ASN A 267 -2.52 16.22 -21.33
CA ASN A 267 -2.50 16.20 -22.78
C ASN A 267 -1.61 15.05 -23.28
N VAL A 268 -2.05 13.82 -22.99
CA VAL A 268 -1.45 12.57 -23.47
C VAL A 268 -2.51 11.73 -24.17
N ILE A 269 -2.12 11.01 -25.22
CA ILE A 269 -3.02 10.09 -25.93
C ILE A 269 -2.33 8.76 -26.19
N LEU A 270 -3.11 7.69 -26.33
CA LEU A 270 -2.63 6.43 -26.90
C LEU A 270 -2.93 6.41 -28.39
N GLU A 271 -1.87 6.41 -29.20
CA GLU A 271 -1.96 6.29 -30.64
C GLU A 271 -1.63 4.86 -31.07
N LYS A 272 -2.33 4.37 -32.09
CA LYS A 272 -2.06 3.06 -32.71
C LYS A 272 -1.09 3.25 -33.88
N PRO A 273 0.17 2.79 -33.78
CA PRO A 273 1.10 2.91 -34.90
C PRO A 273 0.65 2.09 -36.11
N PRO A 274 1.06 2.47 -37.33
CA PRO A 274 0.78 1.69 -38.53
C PRO A 274 1.38 0.26 -38.41
N PRO A 275 0.74 -0.75 -39.02
CA PRO A 275 1.27 -2.11 -39.04
C PRO A 275 2.66 -2.18 -39.69
N ILE A 276 3.52 -3.07 -39.19
CA ILE A 276 4.80 -3.36 -39.83
C ILE A 276 4.53 -4.36 -40.95
N HIS A 277 4.87 -3.98 -42.18
CA HIS A 277 4.83 -4.87 -43.34
C HIS A 277 6.14 -5.68 -43.39
N GLN A 278 6.01 -7.01 -43.30
CA GLN A 278 7.12 -7.93 -43.49
C GLN A 278 7.21 -8.35 -44.97
N GLN A 279 8.40 -8.68 -45.46
CA GLN A 279 8.59 -9.11 -46.86
C GLN A 279 7.74 -10.35 -47.20
N HIS A 280 7.57 -11.27 -46.25
CA HIS A 280 6.70 -12.44 -46.37
C HIS A 280 5.84 -12.57 -45.11
N GLY A 281 4.52 -12.52 -45.26
CA GLY A 281 3.55 -12.70 -44.16
C GLY A 281 2.55 -11.54 -44.01
N PRO A 282 1.48 -11.73 -43.22
CA PRO A 282 0.50 -10.69 -42.95
C PRO A 282 1.13 -9.54 -42.14
N PRO A 283 0.60 -8.31 -42.25
CA PRO A 283 1.10 -7.16 -41.48
C PRO A 283 1.01 -7.44 -39.97
N THR A 284 2.07 -7.12 -39.23
CA THR A 284 2.08 -7.27 -37.77
C THR A 284 1.64 -5.97 -37.12
N GLN A 285 0.56 -6.02 -36.34
CA GLN A 285 0.07 -4.85 -35.60
C GLN A 285 1.02 -4.52 -34.44
N GLN A 286 1.42 -3.25 -34.36
CA GLN A 286 2.20 -2.74 -33.24
C GLN A 286 1.30 -2.40 -32.04
N PRO A 287 1.83 -2.51 -30.79
CA PRO A 287 1.11 -2.05 -29.61
C PRO A 287 0.88 -0.53 -29.67
N TYR A 288 -0.17 -0.07 -28.98
CA TYR A 288 -0.41 1.36 -28.80
C TYR A 288 0.81 2.02 -28.12
N ARG A 289 1.07 3.27 -28.51
CA ARG A 289 2.13 4.09 -27.95
C ARG A 289 1.55 5.40 -27.43
N ARG A 290 2.01 5.79 -26.26
CA ARG A 290 1.68 7.07 -25.64
C ARG A 290 2.40 8.20 -26.36
N ILE A 291 1.66 9.25 -26.68
CA ILE A 291 2.16 10.50 -27.25
C ILE A 291 1.83 11.64 -26.29
N VAL A 292 2.80 12.51 -26.06
CA VAL A 292 2.66 13.72 -25.24
C VAL A 292 2.38 14.90 -26.17
N ILE A 293 1.22 15.53 -26.02
CA ILE A 293 0.75 16.64 -26.88
C ILE A 293 1.20 17.99 -26.31
N LYS A 294 1.19 18.14 -24.98
CA LYS A 294 1.68 19.33 -24.27
C LYS A 294 2.72 18.91 -23.25
N ASP A 295 3.84 19.63 -23.19
CA ASP A 295 4.88 19.41 -22.20
C ASP A 295 4.31 19.44 -20.76
N PRO A 296 4.76 18.51 -19.90
CA PRO A 296 4.41 18.49 -18.49
C PRO A 296 5.05 19.65 -17.70
N GLU A 297 4.40 19.99 -16.60
CA GLU A 297 4.84 20.97 -15.61
C GLU A 297 4.70 20.37 -14.20
N LEU A 298 5.48 20.84 -13.23
CA LEU A 298 5.30 20.47 -11.83
C LEU A 298 4.00 21.09 -11.31
N GLN A 299 3.00 20.25 -11.04
CA GLN A 299 1.67 20.68 -10.62
C GLN A 299 0.94 19.63 -9.79
N PHE A 300 -0.16 20.04 -9.15
CA PHE A 300 -1.11 19.09 -8.58
C PHE A 300 -1.78 18.28 -9.69
N VAL A 301 -1.89 16.97 -9.48
CA VAL A 301 -2.61 16.05 -10.37
C VAL A 301 -4.09 16.13 -9.98
N ASP A 302 -4.72 17.23 -10.37
CA ASP A 302 -6.06 17.62 -9.90
C ASP A 302 -7.16 17.49 -10.96
N SER A 303 -6.82 16.90 -12.11
CA SER A 303 -7.77 16.60 -13.19
C SER A 303 -8.70 15.44 -12.87
N ASN A 304 -8.30 14.56 -11.95
CA ASN A 304 -9.08 13.39 -11.54
C ASN A 304 -9.42 13.46 -10.04
N PHE A 305 -10.68 13.21 -9.72
CA PHE A 305 -11.17 13.04 -8.35
C PHE A 305 -11.58 11.58 -8.14
N GLY A 306 -11.17 10.99 -7.02
CA GLY A 306 -11.45 9.58 -6.73
C GLY A 306 -10.94 9.15 -5.36
N TYR A 307 -10.73 7.84 -5.18
CA TYR A 307 -10.34 7.28 -3.87
C TYR A 307 -9.12 7.97 -3.25
N VAL A 308 -8.06 8.25 -4.03
CA VAL A 308 -6.84 8.90 -3.54
C VAL A 308 -7.15 10.27 -2.92
N SER A 309 -8.04 11.06 -3.52
CA SER A 309 -8.46 12.38 -3.01
C SER A 309 -9.16 12.31 -1.65
N LEU A 310 -9.71 11.15 -1.29
CA LEU A 310 -10.49 10.94 -0.08
C LEU A 310 -9.69 10.28 1.05
N PHE A 311 -8.42 9.90 0.84
CA PHE A 311 -7.61 9.25 1.88
C PHE A 311 -7.51 10.03 3.20
N PRO A 312 -7.28 11.36 3.19
CA PRO A 312 -7.28 12.14 4.43
C PRO A 312 -8.58 12.00 5.21
N PHE A 313 -9.71 11.89 4.51
CA PHE A 313 -11.02 11.68 5.12
C PHE A 313 -11.21 10.23 5.57
N PHE A 314 -10.92 9.24 4.71
CA PHE A 314 -11.06 7.81 5.03
C PHE A 314 -10.28 7.40 6.28
N LEU A 315 -9.07 7.94 6.46
CA LEU A 315 -8.22 7.66 7.61
C LEU A 315 -8.40 8.66 8.77
N GLN A 316 -9.44 9.50 8.71
CA GLN A 316 -9.85 10.42 9.78
C GLN A 316 -8.71 11.35 10.24
N ILE A 317 -7.96 11.88 9.28
CA ILE A 317 -6.85 12.83 9.52
C ILE A 317 -7.37 14.27 9.56
N LEU A 318 -8.50 14.54 8.92
CA LEU A 318 -9.05 15.89 8.78
C LEU A 318 -9.68 16.43 10.06
N ASP A 319 -9.28 17.64 10.50
CA ASP A 319 -9.96 18.38 11.57
C ASP A 319 -11.34 18.84 11.09
N PRO A 320 -12.45 18.44 11.76
CA PRO A 320 -13.81 18.86 11.39
C PRO A 320 -14.01 20.38 11.27
N LYS A 321 -13.16 21.20 11.91
CA LYS A 321 -13.29 22.66 11.94
C LYS A 321 -12.64 23.38 10.75
N LEU A 322 -11.89 22.68 9.91
CA LEU A 322 -11.21 23.28 8.76
C LEU A 322 -12.10 23.30 7.51
N GLU A 323 -11.92 24.36 6.70
CA GLU A 323 -12.69 24.57 5.48
C GLU A 323 -12.42 23.47 4.43
N SER A 324 -11.16 23.00 4.32
CA SER A 324 -10.79 21.88 3.47
C SER A 324 -11.55 20.59 3.84
N THR A 325 -11.80 20.36 5.13
CA THR A 325 -12.61 19.23 5.61
C THR A 325 -14.05 19.34 5.18
N THR A 326 -14.67 20.50 5.36
CA THR A 326 -16.07 20.74 4.95
C THR A 326 -16.25 20.58 3.44
N ARG A 327 -15.25 21.01 2.66
CA ARG A 327 -15.26 20.85 1.20
C ARG A 327 -15.11 19.38 0.79
N THR A 328 -14.19 18.64 1.42
CA THR A 328 -13.97 17.21 1.15
C THR A 328 -15.19 16.35 1.51
N SER A 329 -15.95 16.70 2.56
CA SER A 329 -17.16 15.95 2.94
C SER A 329 -18.38 16.24 2.06
N ASN A 330 -18.37 17.34 1.30
CA ASN A 330 -19.50 17.78 0.48
C ASN A 330 -19.37 17.41 -1.01
N THR A 331 -18.21 16.88 -1.41
CA THR A 331 -17.94 16.27 -2.72
C THR A 331 -18.26 14.79 -2.71
#